data_AF-A0A7W0NHY1-F1
#
_entry.id   AF-A0A7W0NHY1-F1
#
_cell.length_a   1.000
_cell.length_b   1.000
_cell.length_c   1.000
_cell.angle_alpha   90.00
_cell.angle_beta   90.00
_cell.angle_gamma   90.00
#
_symmetry.space_group_name_H-M   'P 1'
#
loop_
_entity.id
_entity.type
_entity.pdbx_description
1 polymer ?
#
loop_
_entity_poly.entity_id
_entity_poly.type
_entity_poly.pdbx_seq_one_letter_code
_entity_poly.pdbx_strand_id
1 'polypeptide(L)' 'RKHREDKPFAVMSAEPEALVKLDAEEAALLVSPARPIVLARRRDGAPVAASVALGDPRLGVLLAYTPLHHMLLADVG' A
#
# COMPACT_ATOMS: atom_id res chain seq x y z
N ARG A 1 -20.58 4.62 -7.95
CA ARG A 1 -19.82 4.56 -6.67
C ARG A 1 -19.91 3.12 -6.17
N LYS A 2 -18.81 2.37 -6.01
CA LYS A 2 -18.87 0.95 -5.58
C LYS A 2 -19.22 0.91 -4.08
N HIS A 3 -20.31 0.25 -3.70
CA HIS A 3 -20.71 0.00 -2.30
C HIS A 3 -19.72 -0.95 -1.60
N ARG A 4 -18.50 -0.46 -1.32
CA ARG A 4 -17.44 -1.16 -0.58
C ARG A 4 -17.11 -0.35 0.67
N GLU A 5 -18.09 -0.22 1.56
CA GLU A 5 -17.98 0.68 2.72
C GLU A 5 -16.88 0.23 3.69
N ASP A 6 -16.66 -1.09 3.82
CA ASP A 6 -15.70 -1.65 4.79
C ASP A 6 -14.57 -2.49 4.16
N LYS A 7 -14.52 -2.65 2.83
CA LYS A 7 -13.51 -3.52 2.22
C LYS A 7 -12.19 -2.74 2.08
N PRO A 8 -11.07 -3.25 2.66
CA PRO A 8 -9.79 -2.55 2.59
C PRO A 8 -9.36 -2.31 1.15
N PHE A 9 -8.86 -1.11 0.86
CA PHE A 9 -8.23 -0.78 -0.41
C PHE A 9 -6.71 -0.91 -0.29
N ALA A 10 -6.08 -1.47 -1.32
CA ALA A 10 -4.64 -1.47 -1.42
C ALA A 10 -4.14 -0.10 -1.93
N VAL A 11 -3.01 0.36 -1.38
CA VAL A 11 -2.35 1.63 -1.72
C VAL A 11 -1.04 1.35 -2.44
N MET A 12 -0.84 1.98 -3.59
CA MET A 12 0.45 1.97 -4.27
C MET A 12 1.30 3.12 -3.73
N SER A 13 2.54 2.85 -3.33
CA SER A 13 3.47 3.87 -2.81
C SER A 13 4.87 3.65 -3.36
N ALA A 14 5.63 4.72 -3.53
CA ALA A 14 7.06 4.66 -3.81
C ALA A 14 7.86 4.36 -2.53
N GLU A 15 7.30 4.77 -1.38
CA GLU A 15 7.89 4.65 -0.04
C GLU A 15 6.87 3.97 0.90
N PRO A 16 6.64 2.65 0.76
CA PRO A 16 5.68 1.92 1.59
C PRO A 16 6.05 1.94 3.08
N GLU A 17 7.33 2.05 3.42
CA GLU A 17 7.85 2.12 4.80
C GLU A 17 7.39 3.36 5.56
N ALA A 18 6.95 4.42 4.87
CA ALA A 18 6.32 5.59 5.47
C ALA A 18 4.88 5.32 5.93
N LEU A 19 4.21 4.32 5.33
CA LEU A 19 2.80 4.00 5.57
C LEU A 19 2.62 2.80 6.51
N VAL A 20 3.49 1.80 6.39
CA VAL A 20 3.42 0.53 7.11
C VAL A 20 4.75 0.18 7.78
N LYS A 21 4.70 -0.71 8.76
CA LYS A 21 5.86 -1.40 9.33
C LYS A 21 6.01 -2.70 8.54
N LEU A 22 7.14 -2.87 7.88
CA LEU A 22 7.49 -4.08 7.15
C LEU A 22 8.53 -4.87 7.93
N ASP A 23 8.34 -6.18 8.04
CA ASP A 23 9.42 -7.10 8.37
C ASP A 23 10.24 -7.49 7.13
N ALA A 24 11.25 -8.35 7.32
CA ALA A 24 12.14 -8.74 6.25
C ALA A 24 11.45 -9.60 5.16
N GLU A 25 10.48 -10.43 5.52
CA GLU A 25 9.76 -11.29 4.59
C GLU A 25 8.75 -10.47 3.79
N GLU A 26 8.01 -9.58 4.46
CA GLU A 26 7.09 -8.63 3.85
C GLU A 26 7.80 -7.72 2.85
N ALA A 27 8.96 -7.17 3.22
CA ALA A 27 9.78 -6.35 2.33
C ALA A 27 10.29 -7.16 1.13
N ALA A 28 10.76 -8.39 1.34
CA ALA A 28 11.23 -9.26 0.27
C ALA A 28 10.11 -9.64 -0.72
N LEU A 29 8.91 -9.93 -0.21
CA LEU A 29 7.72 -10.19 -1.03
C LEU A 29 7.36 -8.96 -1.85
N LEU A 30 7.40 -7.77 -1.25
CA LEU A 30 7.01 -6.52 -1.90
C LEU A 30 7.89 -6.16 -3.10
N VAL A 31 9.20 -6.46 -3.01
CA VAL A 31 10.18 -6.23 -4.10
C VAL A 31 10.32 -7.42 -5.05
N SER A 32 9.63 -8.54 -4.78
CA SER A 32 9.67 -9.71 -5.66
C SER A 32 9.19 -9.38 -7.07
N PRO A 33 9.58 -10.14 -8.10
CA PRO A 33 9.14 -9.89 -9.48
C PRO A 33 7.61 -9.89 -9.65
N ALA A 34 6.90 -10.64 -8.81
CA ALA A 34 5.43 -10.69 -8.81
C ALA A 34 4.79 -9.41 -8.27
N ARG A 35 5.52 -8.60 -7.48
CA ARG A 35 5.09 -7.37 -6.81
C ARG A 35 3.64 -7.46 -6.27
N PRO A 36 3.35 -8.42 -5.39
CA PRO A 36 2.01 -8.63 -4.84
C PRO A 36 1.59 -7.48 -3.92
N ILE A 37 0.29 -7.45 -3.59
CA ILE A 37 -0.21 -6.65 -2.47
C ILE A 37 0.23 -7.34 -1.18
N VAL A 38 1.00 -6.64 -0.35
CA VAL A 38 1.43 -7.09 0.98
C VAL A 38 0.55 -6.42 2.03
N LEU A 39 -0.01 -7.22 2.94
CA LEU A 39 -0.80 -6.72 4.07
C LEU A 39 0.12 -6.52 5.27
N ALA A 40 0.44 -5.27 5.59
CA ALA A 40 1.40 -4.93 6.63
C ALA A 40 0.77 -4.01 7.68
N ARG A 41 1.36 -3.95 8.87
CA ARG A 41 0.83 -3.15 9.98
C ARG A 41 0.98 -1.66 9.66
N ARG A 42 -0.11 -0.91 9.71
CA ARG A 42 -0.12 0.54 9.51
C ARG A 42 0.73 1.26 10.57
N ARG A 43 1.45 2.31 10.19
CA ARG A 43 2.13 3.21 11.12
C ARG A 43 1.15 4.20 11.73
N ASP A 44 1.38 4.54 12.98
CA ASP A 44 0.66 5.62 13.65
C ASP A 44 0.98 6.94 12.92
N GLY A 45 -0.06 7.70 12.55
CA GLY A 45 0.08 8.94 11.79
C GLY A 45 0.39 8.76 10.29
N ALA A 46 0.32 7.54 9.74
CA ALA A 46 0.50 7.33 8.30
C ALA A 46 -0.46 8.25 7.50
N PRO A 47 0.02 8.96 6.46
CA PRO A 47 -0.73 9.97 5.69
C PRO A 47 -1.73 9.32 4.71
N VAL A 48 -2.53 8.39 5.21
CA VAL A 48 -3.55 7.63 4.48
C VAL A 48 -4.89 7.89 5.16
N ALA A 49 -5.93 8.20 4.39
CA ALA A 49 -7.26 8.42 4.96
C ALA A 49 -7.74 7.18 5.74
N ALA A 50 -8.40 7.39 6.88
CA ALA A 50 -8.93 6.30 7.70
C ALA A 50 -9.92 5.40 6.92
N SER A 51 -10.63 5.97 5.94
CA SER A 51 -11.57 5.26 5.07
C SER A 51 -10.93 4.22 4.13
N VAL A 52 -9.60 4.18 4.01
CA VAL A 52 -8.90 3.19 3.17
C VAL A 52 -8.94 1.80 3.82
N ALA A 53 -8.88 1.75 5.15
CA ALA A 53 -8.91 0.55 5.97
C ALA A 53 -9.58 0.90 7.30
N LEU A 54 -10.91 1.05 7.29
CA LEU A 54 -11.66 1.50 8.46
C LEU A 54 -11.60 0.43 9.56
N GLY A 55 -10.94 0.77 10.67
CA GLY A 55 -10.81 -0.14 11.82
C GLY A 55 -9.86 -1.32 11.64
N ASP A 56 -9.26 -1.52 10.46
CA ASP A 56 -8.21 -2.54 10.26
C ASP A 56 -6.84 -1.91 10.55
N PRO A 57 -6.06 -2.45 11.50
CA PRO A 57 -4.71 -1.98 11.80
C PRO A 57 -3.70 -2.31 10.70
N ARG A 58 -4.10 -3.04 9.65
CA ARG A 58 -3.27 -3.39 8.50
C ARG A 58 -3.70 -2.63 7.27
N LEU A 59 -2.72 -2.37 6.41
CA LEU A 59 -2.90 -1.73 5.12
C LEU A 59 -2.33 -2.65 4.04
N GLY A 60 -3.08 -2.83 2.95
CA GLY A 60 -2.53 -3.43 1.75
C GLY A 60 -1.65 -2.43 1.02
N VAL A 61 -0.39 -2.76 0.80
CA VAL A 61 0.55 -1.93 0.04
C VAL A 61 1.08 -2.70 -1.16
N LEU A 62 1.34 -2.00 -2.26
CA LEU A 62 2.04 -2.54 -3.42
C LEU A 62 3.02 -1.52 -3.99
N LEU A 63 4.04 -2.00 -4.70
CA LEU A 63 4.94 -1.16 -5.47
C LEU A 63 4.47 -1.01 -6.91
N ALA A 64 4.90 0.06 -7.57
CA ALA A 64 4.76 0.20 -9.01
C ALA A 64 5.43 -0.99 -9.73
N TYR A 65 4.70 -1.60 -10.65
CA TYR A 65 5.13 -2.81 -11.36
C TYR A 65 5.00 -2.73 -12.88
N THR A 66 4.50 -1.60 -13.41
CA THR A 66 4.45 -1.32 -14.85
C THR A 66 5.07 0.05 -15.12
N PRO A 67 5.62 0.31 -16.33
CA PRO A 67 6.12 1.64 -16.67
C PRO A 67 5.08 2.75 -16.46
N LEU A 68 3.81 2.48 -16.77
CA LEU A 68 2.71 3.42 -16.53
C LEU A 68 2.53 3.71 -15.03
N HIS A 69 2.63 2.71 -14.16
CA HIS A 69 2.57 2.92 -12.71
C HIS A 69 3.68 3.86 -12.24
N HIS A 70 4.90 3.68 -12.75
CA HIS A 70 6.01 4.58 -12.42
C HIS A 70 5.75 6.02 -12.89
N MET A 71 5.24 6.20 -14.11
CA MET A 71 4.91 7.53 -14.64
C MET A 71 3.82 8.22 -13.81
N LEU A 72 2.74 7.49 -13.50
CA LEU A 72 1.64 8.03 -12.68
C LEU A 72 2.11 8.39 -11.28
N LEU A 73 2.92 7.53 -10.65
CA LEU A 73 3.42 7.77 -9.30
C LEU A 73 4.40 8.93 -9.24
N ALA A 74 5.16 9.19 -10.31
CA ALA A 74 6.04 10.36 -10.42
C ALA A 74 5.27 11.67 -10.65
N ASP A 75 4.07 11.62 -11.24
CA ASP A 75 3.23 12.79 -11.51
C ASP A 75 2.39 13.21 -10.29
N VAL A 76 1.89 12.23 -9.52
CA VAL A 76 0.99 12.46 -8.37
C VAL A 76 1.64 12.33 -7.00
N GLY A 77 2.87 11.79 -6.94
CA GLY A 77 3.59 11.45 -5.70
C GLY A 77 4.27 12.62 -5.02
#